data_AF-A0A844I7T4-F1
#
_entry.id   AF-A0A844I7T4-F1
#
_cell.length_a   1.000
_cell.length_b   1.000
_cell.length_c   1.000
_cell.angle_alpha   90.00
_cell.angle_beta   90.00
_cell.angle_gamma   90.00
#
_symmetry.space_group_name_H-M   'P 1'
#
loop_
_entity.id
_entity.type
_entity.pdbx_description
1 polymer ?
#
loop_
_entity_poly.entity_id
_entity_poly.type
_entity_poly.pdbx_seq_one_letter_code
_entity_poly.pdbx_strand_id
1 'polypeptide(L)'
;MNIKLDHSTPCHLTSFFTLLIKEGISPNQIVLGIVQLATQTHELDGMMASADCLRLLLVLMPAETCAKGVSEYISSLASQGITTLMLLDALSLACYVCGQSDEANLVYLTYKRLQADAIISQMLRD
;
A
#
# COMPACT_ATOMS: atom_id res chain seq x y z
N MET A 1 -11.61 -4.21 -13.84
CA MET A 1 -11.20 -2.87 -13.37
C MET A 1 -9.98 -2.43 -14.17
N ASN A 2 -9.84 -1.16 -14.54
CA ASN A 2 -8.65 -0.65 -15.25
C ASN A 2 -7.73 0.02 -14.21
N ILE A 3 -6.90 -0.78 -13.54
CA ILE A 3 -5.93 -0.25 -12.56
C ILE A 3 -4.77 0.35 -13.33
N LYS A 4 -4.50 1.63 -13.08
CA LYS A 4 -3.36 2.34 -13.64
C LYS A 4 -2.62 2.99 -12.49
N LEU A 5 -1.30 3.00 -12.62
CA LEU A 5 -0.41 3.66 -11.68
C LEU A 5 -0.68 5.18 -11.68
N ASP A 6 -0.75 5.78 -10.51
CA ASP A 6 -0.77 7.22 -10.36
C ASP A 6 0.52 7.84 -10.89
N HIS A 7 0.43 9.02 -11.48
CA HIS A 7 1.59 9.71 -12.06
C HIS A 7 2.70 10.00 -11.04
N SER A 8 2.33 10.12 -9.76
CA SER A 8 3.26 10.35 -8.66
C SER A 8 3.97 9.08 -8.17
N THR A 9 3.47 7.90 -8.51
CA THR A 9 4.02 6.62 -8.02
C THR A 9 5.15 6.12 -8.94
N PRO A 10 6.35 5.85 -8.41
CA PRO A 10 7.44 5.31 -9.22
C PRO A 10 7.14 3.91 -9.76
N CYS A 11 7.28 3.73 -11.08
CA CYS A 11 6.94 2.46 -11.76
C CYS A 11 7.77 1.25 -11.30
N HIS A 12 8.99 1.48 -10.80
CA HIS A 12 9.86 0.40 -10.31
C HIS A 12 9.25 -0.34 -9.11
N LEU A 13 8.39 0.31 -8.31
CA LEU A 13 7.70 -0.32 -7.19
C LEU A 13 6.76 -1.44 -7.66
N THR A 14 6.02 -1.21 -8.75
CA THR A 14 5.16 -2.23 -9.34
C THR A 14 5.99 -3.41 -9.84
N SER A 15 7.12 -3.16 -10.51
CA SER A 15 8.01 -4.23 -10.97
C SER A 15 8.56 -5.05 -9.81
N PHE A 16 8.95 -4.38 -8.72
CA PHE A 16 9.44 -5.04 -7.51
C PHE A 16 8.37 -5.92 -6.85
N PHE A 17 7.17 -5.39 -6.61
CA PHE A 17 6.08 -6.18 -6.03
C PHE A 17 5.63 -7.33 -6.94
N THR A 18 5.64 -7.12 -8.26
CA THR A 18 5.37 -8.18 -9.23
C THR A 18 6.38 -9.32 -9.09
N LEU A 19 7.66 -8.99 -8.92
CA LEU A 19 8.71 -9.98 -8.69
C LEU A 19 8.46 -10.74 -7.38
N LEU A 20 8.21 -10.03 -6.27
CA LEU A 20 7.93 -10.66 -4.97
C LEU A 20 6.74 -11.63 -5.03
N ILE A 21 5.65 -11.24 -5.69
CA ILE A 21 4.46 -12.08 -5.85
C ILE A 21 4.78 -13.34 -6.65
N LYS A 22 5.58 -13.22 -7.73
CA LYS A 22 6.01 -14.35 -8.54
C LYS A 22 6.95 -15.31 -7.80
N GLU A 23 7.76 -14.78 -6.88
CA GLU A 23 8.63 -15.56 -6.00
C GLU A 23 7.91 -16.14 -4.76
N GLY A 24 6.58 -15.96 -4.67
CA GLY A 24 5.75 -16.61 -3.65
C GLY A 24 5.48 -15.78 -2.40
N ILE A 25 5.86 -14.50 -2.36
CA ILE A 25 5.45 -13.58 -1.30
C ILE A 25 4.00 -13.15 -1.55
N SER A 26 3.10 -13.42 -0.62
CA SER A 26 1.69 -13.08 -0.83
C SER A 26 1.47 -11.56 -0.73
N PRO A 27 0.48 -11.00 -1.44
CA PRO A 27 0.09 -9.60 -1.31
C PRO A 27 -0.18 -9.20 0.15
N ASN A 28 -0.78 -10.09 0.94
CA ASN A 28 -1.09 -9.87 2.36
C ASN A 28 0.19 -9.61 3.19
N GLN A 29 1.28 -10.34 2.90
CA GLN A 29 2.56 -10.12 3.56
C GLN A 29 3.14 -8.76 3.20
N ILE A 30 3.01 -8.34 1.93
CA ILE A 30 3.47 -7.01 1.47
C ILE A 30 2.63 -5.90 2.14
N VAL A 31 1.30 -6.04 2.17
CA VAL A 31 0.38 -5.12 2.85
C VAL A 31 0.77 -4.94 4.31
N LEU A 32 1.09 -6.03 5.02
CA LEU A 32 1.51 -5.94 6.41
C LEU A 32 2.75 -5.05 6.58
N GLY A 33 3.74 -5.18 5.69
CA GLY A 33 4.92 -4.29 5.66
C GLY A 33 4.56 -2.83 5.37
N ILE A 34 3.62 -2.57 4.45
CA ILE A 34 3.14 -1.22 4.12
C ILE A 34 2.43 -0.58 5.33
N VAL A 35 1.59 -1.34 6.04
CA VAL A 35 0.89 -0.82 7.24
C VAL A 35 1.86 -0.55 8.39
N GLN A 36 2.89 -1.38 8.54
CA GLN A 36 3.98 -1.12 9.49
C GLN A 36 4.69 0.20 9.18
N LEU A 37 4.99 0.46 7.90
CA LEU A 37 5.58 1.73 7.48
C LEU A 37 4.68 2.91 7.86
N ALA A 38 3.39 2.86 7.50
CA ALA A 38 2.44 3.93 7.82
C ALA A 38 2.40 4.27 9.31
N THR A 39 2.55 3.25 10.17
CA THR A 39 2.59 3.41 11.62
C THR A 39 3.92 4.03 12.08
N GLN A 40 5.05 3.64 11.47
CA GLN A 40 6.38 4.15 11.81
C GLN A 40 6.60 5.60 11.38
N THR A 41 6.04 5.99 10.23
CA THR A 41 6.21 7.32 9.65
C THR A 41 5.20 8.33 10.16
N HIS A 42 4.20 7.90 10.94
CA HIS A 42 3.10 8.76 11.39
C HIS A 42 2.35 9.42 10.23
N GLU A 43 2.39 8.83 9.03
CA GLU A 43 1.78 9.39 7.81
C GLU A 43 0.27 9.59 7.93
N LEU A 44 -0.38 8.84 8.82
CA LEU A 44 -1.82 8.86 9.03
C LEU A 44 -2.23 9.64 10.29
N ASP A 45 -1.29 10.29 10.98
CA ASP A 45 -1.60 11.06 12.18
C ASP A 45 -2.52 12.23 11.83
N GLY A 46 -3.67 12.28 12.51
CA GLY A 46 -4.74 13.25 12.23
C GLY A 46 -5.75 12.82 11.17
N MET A 47 -5.60 11.65 10.55
CA MET A 47 -6.53 11.09 9.56
C MET A 47 -7.28 9.86 10.12
N MET A 48 -8.17 10.07 11.10
CA MET A 48 -8.82 8.95 11.83
C MET A 48 -9.53 7.94 10.90
N ALA A 49 -10.23 8.40 9.87
CA ALA A 49 -10.91 7.52 8.90
C ALA A 49 -9.92 6.67 8.09
N SER A 50 -8.71 7.18 7.88
CA SER A 50 -7.66 6.53 7.08
C SER A 50 -6.97 5.40 7.84
N ALA A 51 -6.76 5.56 9.16
CA ALA A 51 -6.26 4.49 10.02
C ALA A 51 -7.20 3.28 10.03
N ASP A 52 -8.52 3.51 10.02
CA ASP A 52 -9.51 2.43 9.99
C ASP A 52 -9.54 1.69 8.64
N CYS A 53 -9.24 2.37 7.53
CA CYS A 53 -9.15 1.74 6.21
C CYS A 53 -7.96 0.77 6.12
N LEU A 54 -6.80 1.12 6.69
CA LEU A 54 -5.67 0.19 6.78
C LEU A 54 -5.95 -0.98 7.72
N ARG A 55 -6.62 -0.74 8.85
CA ARG A 55 -7.04 -1.81 9.76
C ARG A 55 -7.99 -2.78 9.08
N LEU A 56 -8.99 -2.27 8.36
CA LEU A 56 -9.94 -3.09 7.61
C LEU A 56 -9.21 -3.90 6.52
N LEU A 57 -8.24 -3.30 5.83
CA LEU A 57 -7.42 -4.02 4.85
C LEU A 57 -6.69 -5.20 5.49
N LEU A 58 -6.11 -5.03 6.68
CA LEU A 58 -5.46 -6.13 7.42
C LEU A 58 -6.43 -7.25 7.85
N VAL A 59 -7.67 -6.89 8.20
CA VAL A 59 -8.71 -7.88 8.53
C VAL A 59 -9.11 -8.70 7.30
N LEU A 60 -9.20 -8.04 6.14
CA LEU A 60 -9.60 -8.67 4.87
C LEU A 60 -8.44 -9.42 4.19
N MET A 61 -7.20 -9.05 4.47
CA MET A 61 -5.99 -9.66 3.95
C MET A 61 -5.10 -10.17 5.09
N PRO A 62 -5.56 -11.18 5.86
CA PRO A 62 -4.81 -11.67 7.01
C PRO A 62 -3.48 -12.30 6.57
N ALA A 63 -2.40 -11.95 7.27
CA ALA A 63 -1.11 -12.60 7.20
C ALA A 63 -0.56 -12.75 8.62
N GLU A 64 -0.05 -13.94 8.95
CA GLU A 64 0.52 -14.21 10.27
C GLU A 64 1.84 -13.46 10.50
N THR A 65 2.62 -13.26 9.43
CA THR A 65 3.92 -12.59 9.47
C THR A 65 4.19 -11.85 8.17
N CYS A 66 5.02 -10.80 8.24
CA CYS A 66 5.61 -10.24 7.04
C CYS A 66 6.90 -11.00 6.71
N ALA A 67 7.22 -11.11 5.43
CA ALA A 67 8.56 -11.51 5.00
C ALA A 67 9.56 -10.43 5.47
N LYS A 68 10.40 -10.76 6.47
CA LYS A 68 11.27 -9.78 7.16
C LYS A 68 12.05 -8.88 6.20
N GLY A 69 12.67 -9.44 5.16
CA GLY A 69 13.40 -8.67 4.17
C GLY A 69 12.52 -7.71 3.35
N VAL A 70 11.25 -8.06 3.14
CA VAL A 70 10.25 -7.20 2.47
C VAL A 70 9.85 -6.04 3.38
N SER A 71 9.57 -6.28 4.66
CA SER A 71 9.32 -5.20 5.63
C SER A 71 10.51 -4.25 5.71
N GLU A 72 11.73 -4.76 5.86
CA GLU A 72 12.94 -3.93 5.97
C GLU A 72 13.16 -3.09 4.71
N TYR A 73 12.95 -3.69 3.53
CA TYR A 73 13.00 -2.95 2.26
C TYR A 73 11.93 -1.86 2.20
N ILE A 74 10.66 -2.18 2.49
CA ILE A 74 9.56 -1.20 2.49
C ILE A 74 9.85 -0.05 3.46
N SER A 75 10.30 -0.36 4.68
CA SER A 75 10.69 0.66 5.67
C SER A 75 11.82 1.55 5.14
N SER A 76 12.79 0.99 4.42
CA SER A 76 13.90 1.77 3.85
C SER A 76 13.44 2.77 2.78
N LEU A 77 12.32 2.51 2.09
CA LEU A 77 11.79 3.38 1.03
C LEU A 77 11.27 4.73 1.56
N ALA A 78 10.86 4.81 2.83
CA ALA A 78 10.44 6.08 3.42
C ALA A 78 11.56 7.12 3.44
N SER A 79 12.81 6.69 3.63
CA SER A 79 13.97 7.59 3.54
C SER A 79 14.20 8.17 2.14
N GLN A 80 13.56 7.58 1.12
CA GLN A 80 13.59 8.01 -0.27
C GLN A 80 12.34 8.82 -0.66
N GLY A 81 11.48 9.16 0.30
CA GLY A 81 10.24 9.91 0.06
C GLY A 81 9.10 9.09 -0.51
N ILE A 82 9.19 7.75 -0.49
CA ILE A 82 8.09 6.87 -0.88
C ILE A 82 7.09 6.76 0.26
N THR A 83 5.82 7.04 -0.05
CA THR A 83 4.72 7.04 0.94
C THR A 83 3.92 5.74 0.91
N THR A 84 3.12 5.53 1.95
CA THR A 84 2.14 4.44 2.04
C THR A 84 1.20 4.43 0.83
N LEU A 85 0.76 5.60 0.35
CA LEU A 85 -0.11 5.74 -0.81
C LEU A 85 0.54 5.20 -2.09
N MET A 86 1.80 5.58 -2.35
CA MET A 86 2.55 5.10 -3.52
C MET A 86 2.73 3.57 -3.48
N LEU A 87 2.98 3.02 -2.29
CA LEU A 87 3.16 1.57 -2.12
C LEU A 87 1.85 0.81 -2.37
N LEU A 88 0.71 1.29 -1.86
CA LEU A 88 -0.59 0.67 -2.09
C LEU A 88 -1.00 0.76 -3.57
N ASP A 89 -0.79 1.91 -4.20
CA ASP A 89 -1.05 2.10 -5.63
C ASP A 89 -0.23 1.10 -6.47
N ALA A 90 1.08 1.04 -6.22
CA ALA A 90 1.98 0.11 -6.91
C ALA A 90 1.63 -1.36 -6.67
N LEU A 91 1.26 -1.73 -5.44
CA LEU A 91 0.88 -3.10 -5.08
C LEU A 91 -0.43 -3.50 -5.75
N SER A 92 -1.41 -2.60 -5.82
CA SER A 92 -2.69 -2.88 -6.48
C SER A 92 -2.50 -3.28 -7.96
N LEU A 93 -1.60 -2.57 -8.66
CA LEU A 93 -1.26 -2.88 -10.04
C LEU A 93 -0.45 -4.18 -10.15
N ALA A 94 0.49 -4.43 -9.23
CA ALA A 94 1.26 -5.67 -9.21
C ALA A 94 0.35 -6.90 -9.02
N CYS A 95 -0.60 -6.84 -8.08
CA CYS A 95 -1.61 -7.89 -7.89
C CYS A 95 -2.41 -8.13 -9.16
N TYR A 96 -2.88 -7.07 -9.81
CA TYR A 96 -3.64 -7.15 -11.05
C TYR A 96 -2.85 -7.83 -12.18
N VAL A 97 -1.58 -7.42 -12.38
CA VAL A 97 -0.67 -8.02 -13.36
C VAL A 97 -0.39 -9.49 -13.07
N CYS A 98 -0.37 -9.88 -11.79
CA CYS A 98 -0.17 -11.27 -11.37
C CYS A 98 -1.46 -12.11 -11.34
N GLY A 99 -2.61 -11.56 -11.74
CA GLY A 99 -3.90 -12.25 -11.72
C GLY A 99 -4.57 -12.36 -10.34
N GLN A 100 -4.01 -11.72 -9.31
CA GLN A 100 -4.54 -11.66 -7.94
C GLN A 100 -5.63 -10.58 -7.87
N SER A 101 -6.77 -10.85 -8.50
CA SER A 101 -7.79 -9.84 -8.79
C SER A 101 -8.49 -9.32 -7.54
N ASP A 102 -8.75 -10.19 -6.55
CA ASP A 102 -9.44 -9.79 -5.33
C ASP A 102 -8.55 -8.91 -4.46
N GLU A 103 -7.28 -9.28 -4.30
CA GLU A 103 -6.26 -8.50 -3.62
C GLU A 103 -6.03 -7.17 -4.32
N ALA A 104 -5.94 -7.18 -5.66
CA ALA A 104 -5.81 -5.94 -6.44
C ALA A 104 -6.97 -4.98 -6.16
N ASN A 105 -8.20 -5.50 -6.10
CA ASN A 105 -9.39 -4.69 -5.83
C ASN A 105 -9.38 -4.13 -4.41
N LEU A 106 -9.09 -4.96 -3.41
CA LEU A 106 -9.04 -4.52 -2.01
C LEU A 106 -8.00 -3.44 -1.80
N VAL A 107 -6.76 -3.67 -2.28
CA VAL A 107 -5.66 -2.71 -2.14
C VAL A 107 -5.98 -1.41 -2.88
N TYR A 108 -6.54 -1.48 -4.09
CA TYR A 108 -6.90 -0.29 -4.87
C TYR A 108 -7.99 0.54 -4.21
N LEU A 109 -9.03 -0.10 -3.64
CA LEU A 109 -10.10 0.61 -2.93
C LEU A 109 -9.57 1.30 -1.68
N THR A 110 -8.68 0.64 -0.93
CA THR A 110 -8.01 1.25 0.23
C THR A 110 -7.15 2.43 -0.21
N TYR A 111 -6.33 2.28 -1.26
CA TYR A 111 -5.56 3.38 -1.83
C TYR A 111 -6.44 4.58 -2.19
N LYS A 112 -7.53 4.38 -2.93
CA LYS A 112 -8.42 5.46 -3.35
C LYS A 112 -9.09 6.16 -2.17
N ARG A 113 -9.44 5.41 -1.12
CA ARG A 113 -10.02 6.00 0.08
C ARG A 113 -9.00 6.87 0.83
N LEU A 114 -7.79 6.36 1.03
CA LEU A 114 -6.71 7.12 1.67
C LEU A 114 -6.32 8.37 0.87
N GLN A 115 -6.28 8.27 -0.46
CA GLN A 115 -6.01 9.41 -1.33
C GLN A 115 -7.07 10.51 -1.16
N ALA A 116 -8.35 10.14 -1.09
CA ALA A 116 -9.43 11.09 -0.86
C ALA A 116 -9.33 11.78 0.51
N ASP A 117 -9.04 11.02 1.56
CA ASP A 117 -8.89 11.56 2.92
C ASP A 117 -7.67 12.51 3.02
N ALA A 118 -6.57 12.20 2.33
CA ALA A 118 -5.40 13.06 2.26
C ALA A 118 -5.70 14.41 1.59
N ILE A 119 -6.45 14.39 0.49
CA ILE A 119 -6.91 15.61 -0.21
C ILE A 119 -7.80 16.45 0.72
N ILE A 120 -8.80 15.84 1.37
CA ILE A 120 -9.70 16.56 2.29
C ILE A 120 -8.91 17.17 3.45
N SER A 121 -7.97 16.41 4.02
CA SER A 121 -7.14 16.89 5.14
C SER A 121 -6.27 18.07 4.74
N GLN A 122 -5.79 18.10 3.49
CA GLN A 122 -5.05 19.25 2.96
C GLN A 122 -5.97 20.47 2.78
N MET A 123 -7.16 20.29 2.21
CA MET A 123 -8.14 21.38 2.03
C MET A 123 -8.64 21.99 3.34
N LEU A 124 -8.63 21.23 4.45
CA LEU A 124 -9.04 21.73 5.77
C LEU A 124 -7.91 22.46 6.52
N ARG A 125 -6.65 22.30 6.08
CA ARG A 125 -5.48 23.00 6.67
C ARG A 125 -5.18 24.33 5.99
N ASP A 126 -5.69 24.51 4.77
CA ASP A 126 -5.66 25.76 3.99
C ASP A 126 -6.85 26.67 4.35
#